data_AF-A0A9X7C6X1-F1
#
_entry.id   AF-A0A9X7C6X1-F1
#
_cell.length_a   1.000
_cell.length_b   1.000
_cell.length_c   1.000
_cell.angle_alpha   90.00
_cell.angle_beta   90.00
_cell.angle_gamma   90.00
#
_symmetry.space_group_name_H-M   'P 1'
#
loop_
_entity.id
_entity.type
_entity.pdbx_description
1 polymer ?
#
loop_
_entity_poly.entity_id
_entity_poly.type
_entity_poly.pdbx_seq_one_letter_code
_entity_poly.pdbx_strand_id
1 'polypeptide(L)' 'GLGFTIEAKVGVDGSSQYKVHNSKGEIYYVTANLVCVYVK' A
#
# COMPACT_ATOMS: atom_id res chain seq x y z
N GLY A 1 10.22 10.03 -8.36
CA GLY A 1 8.98 9.49 -7.77
C GLY A 1 9.18 9.31 -6.28
N LEU A 2 8.11 9.11 -5.51
CA LEU A 2 8.22 8.96 -4.05
C LEU A 2 8.79 7.60 -3.61
N GLY A 3 8.67 6.56 -4.46
CA GLY A 3 9.13 5.20 -4.16
C GLY A 3 8.42 4.59 -2.94
N PHE A 4 8.10 3.32 -2.98
CA PHE A 4 7.47 2.65 -1.85
C PHE A 4 8.08 1.27 -1.67
N THR A 5 8.38 0.93 -0.41
CA THR A 5 8.85 -0.39 -0.01
C THR A 5 7.81 -1.02 0.89
N ILE A 6 7.43 -2.27 0.59
CA ILE A 6 6.52 -3.04 1.43
C ILE A 6 7.27 -3.48 2.68
N GLU A 7 6.75 -3.10 3.84
CA GLU A 7 7.29 -3.49 5.14
C GLU A 7 6.58 -4.74 5.67
N ALA A 8 5.24 -4.76 5.59
CA ALA A 8 4.45 -5.87 6.11
C ALA A 8 3.07 -5.98 5.44
N LYS A 9 2.49 -7.18 5.50
CA LYS A 9 1.06 -7.42 5.25
C LYS A 9 0.31 -7.33 6.57
N VAL A 10 -0.79 -6.57 6.60
CA VAL A 10 -1.59 -6.32 7.81
C VAL A 10 -3.04 -6.68 7.52
N GLY A 11 -3.72 -7.35 8.46
CA GLY A 11 -5.16 -7.57 8.42
C GLY A 11 -5.88 -6.53 9.27
N VAL A 12 -6.81 -5.77 8.68
CA VAL A 12 -7.65 -4.80 9.39
C VAL A 12 -9.10 -5.15 9.09
N ASP A 13 -9.88 -5.50 10.11
CA ASP A 13 -11.31 -5.83 10.02
C ASP A 13 -11.64 -6.85 8.90
N GLY A 14 -10.80 -7.88 8.78
CA GLY A 14 -10.94 -8.93 7.76
C GLY A 14 -10.41 -8.57 6.36
N SER A 15 -9.94 -7.33 6.15
CA SER A 15 -9.37 -6.86 4.89
C SER A 15 -7.85 -6.85 4.91
N SER A 16 -7.22 -7.30 3.83
CA SER A 16 -5.76 -7.29 3.67
C SER A 16 -5.27 -5.90 3.23
N GLN A 17 -4.30 -5.36 3.95
CA GLN A 17 -3.58 -4.13 3.62
C GLN A 17 -2.07 -4.36 3.65
N TYR A 18 -1.32 -3.42 3.07
CA TYR A 18 0.13 -3.41 3.10
C TYR A 18 0.62 -2.17 3.83
N LYS A 19 1.45 -2.36 4.86
CA LYS A 19 2.21 -1.27 5.46
C LYS A 19 3.41 -0.98 4.56
N VAL A 20 3.55 0.25 4.12
CA VAL A 20 4.65 0.71 3.27
C VAL A 20 5.32 1.93 3.89
N HIS A 21 6.60 2.12 3.60
CA HIS A 21 7.29 3.38 3.81
C HIS A 21 7.73 3.98 2.47
N ASN A 22 7.70 5.31 2.37
CA ASN A 22 8.22 6.01 1.20
C ASN A 22 9.69 6.42 1.39
N SER A 23 10.32 7.01 0.37
CA SER A 23 11.71 7.48 0.44
C SER A 23 11.97 8.59 1.47
N LYS A 24 10.92 9.13 2.10
CA LYS A 24 10.99 10.14 3.17
C LYS A 24 10.78 9.53 4.56
N GLY A 25 10.54 8.23 4.66
CA GLY A 25 10.27 7.55 5.93
C GLY A 25 8.83 7.69 6.43
N GLU A 26 7.92 8.20 5.62
CA GLU A 26 6.50 8.30 5.97
C GLU A 26 5.82 6.93 5.81
N ILE A 27 4.96 6.56 6.76
CA ILE A 27 4.26 5.27 6.78
C ILE A 27 2.84 5.42 6.23
N TYR A 28 2.47 4.50 5.34
CA TYR A 28 1.12 4.41 4.77
C TYR A 28 0.59 2.98 4.84
N TYR A 29 -0.74 2.86 4.77
CA TYR A 29 -1.44 1.59 4.61
C TYR A 29 -2.15 1.59 3.27
N VAL A 30 -1.81 0.62 2.42
CA VAL A 30 -2.29 0.53 1.04
C VAL A 30 -3.12 -0.73 0.86
N THR A 31 -4.34 -0.55 0.34
CA THR A 31 -5.21 -1.65 -0.10
C THR A 31 -5.17 -1.73 -1.61
N ALA A 32 -4.68 -2.85 -2.15
CA ALA A 32 -4.75 -3.12 -3.57
C ALA A 32 -6.16 -3.67 -3.90
N ASN A 33 -6.90 -2.97 -4.76
CA ASN A 33 -8.17 -3.46 -5.30
C ASN A 33 -8.01 -3.69 -6.80
N LEU A 34 -8.37 -4.89 -7.28
CA LEU A 34 -8.26 -5.28 -8.70
C LEU A 34 -9.11 -4.40 -9.64
N VAL A 35 -10.09 -3.66 -9.12
CA VAL A 35 -11.02 -2.81 -9.89
C VAL A 35 -10.41 -1.47 -10.32
N CYS A 36 -9.20 -1.09 -9.86
CA CYS A 36 -8.62 0.21 -10.19
C CYS A 36 -7.20 0.11 -10.77
N VAL A 37 -7.11 -0.14 -12.08
CA VAL A 37 -6.08 0.45 -12.95
C VAL A 37 -6.64 0.54 -14.38
N TYR A 38 -7.52 1.51 -14.60
CA TYR A 38 -7.83 1.98 -15.95
C TYR A 38 -6.77 3.03 -16.31
N VAL A 39 -5.72 2.60 -17.02
CA VAL A 39 -4.73 3.51 -17.61
C VAL A 39 -5.05 3.60 -19.10
N LYS A 40 -5.52 4.77 -19.54
CA LYS A 40 -5.62 5.11 -20.96
C LYS A 40 -4.44 5.98 -21.34
#